data_AF-A0A0N6ZDZ5-F1
#
_entry.id   AF-A0A0N6ZDZ5-F1
#
_cell.length_a   1.000
_cell.length_b   1.000
_cell.length_c   1.000
_cell.angle_alpha   90.00
_cell.angle_beta   90.00
_cell.angle_gamma   90.00
#
_symmetry.space_group_name_H-M   'P 1'
#
loop_
_entity.id
_entity.type
_entity.pdbx_description
1 polymer ?
#
loop_
_entity_poly.entity_id
_entity_poly.type
_entity_poly.pdbx_seq_one_letter_code
_entity_poly.pdbx_strand_id
1 'polypeptide(L)'
;MFLIEIACPRGALTADDREELAGDVCRVLVGAEEGVAEETMRRARAMTHVGFRELDSWTTGDGPWRPGDVPPLWVTLTVPEAWRAEMSRTTVGMVRRAVRRLDRSHGWRRPEGHLWINVVGIADGSIGMDGKPGTADEVVGRMTAEYRVRTDAAEAGLPEGVTVDPMCGMHVRLGRGAVTLEHEGRTLGFCAKNCRAAYARAHGLPVPA
;
A
#
# COMPACT_ATOMS: atom_id res chain seq x y z
N MET A 1 2.51 -1.50 -1.66
CA MET A 1 2.83 -2.67 -2.51
C MET A 1 1.82 -3.76 -2.24
N PHE A 2 1.13 -4.23 -3.29
CA PHE A 2 0.28 -5.42 -3.24
C PHE A 2 0.57 -6.27 -4.47
N LEU A 3 0.93 -7.54 -4.29
CA LEU A 3 1.03 -8.50 -5.39
C LEU A 3 -0.07 -9.53 -5.21
N ILE A 4 -0.99 -9.59 -6.16
CA ILE A 4 -2.22 -10.35 -6.02
C ILE A 4 -2.26 -11.39 -7.12
N GLU A 5 -2.23 -12.66 -6.74
CA GLU A 5 -2.42 -13.77 -7.65
C GLU A 5 -3.82 -14.35 -7.46
N ILE A 6 -4.59 -14.45 -8.54
CA ILE A 6 -5.90 -15.09 -8.57
C ILE A 6 -5.78 -16.37 -9.38
N ALA A 7 -5.76 -17.51 -8.69
CA ALA A 7 -5.77 -18.82 -9.30
C ALA A 7 -7.20 -19.29 -9.55
N CYS A 8 -7.46 -19.79 -10.76
CA CYS A 8 -8.75 -20.35 -11.18
C CYS A 8 -8.51 -21.55 -12.13
N PRO A 9 -9.51 -22.43 -12.33
CA PRO A 9 -9.41 -23.44 -13.37
C PRO A 9 -9.28 -22.80 -14.76
N ARG A 10 -8.52 -23.45 -15.65
CA ARG A 10 -8.30 -22.97 -17.02
C ARG A 10 -9.62 -22.79 -17.76
N GLY A 11 -9.78 -21.64 -18.42
CA GLY A 11 -10.98 -21.31 -19.19
C GLY A 11 -12.23 -21.04 -18.36
N ALA A 12 -12.12 -20.97 -17.04
CA ALA A 12 -13.25 -20.77 -16.16
C ALA A 12 -13.69 -19.30 -16.03
N LEU A 13 -12.80 -18.36 -16.36
CA LEU A 13 -13.06 -16.93 -16.44
C LEU A 13 -12.72 -16.43 -17.86
N THR A 14 -13.58 -15.60 -18.42
CA THR A 14 -13.34 -14.92 -19.69
C THR A 14 -12.29 -13.81 -19.55
N ALA A 15 -11.88 -13.20 -20.67
CA ALA A 15 -11.01 -12.02 -20.62
C ALA A 15 -11.69 -10.86 -19.86
N ASP A 16 -12.96 -10.60 -20.15
CA ASP A 16 -13.76 -9.55 -19.53
C ASP A 16 -13.93 -9.79 -18.02
N ASP A 17 -14.16 -11.05 -17.60
CA ASP A 17 -14.26 -11.41 -16.17
C ASP A 17 -12.98 -11.07 -15.42
N ARG A 18 -11.83 -11.36 -16.04
CA ARG A 18 -10.51 -11.09 -15.47
C ARG A 18 -10.26 -9.59 -15.38
N GLU A 19 -10.61 -8.84 -16.42
CA GLU A 19 -10.49 -7.38 -16.43
C GLU A 19 -11.40 -6.72 -15.39
N GLU A 20 -12.67 -7.11 -15.31
CA GLU A 20 -13.62 -6.58 -14.33
C GLU A 20 -13.15 -6.89 -12.91
N LEU A 21 -12.78 -8.15 -12.63
CA LEU A 21 -12.34 -8.56 -11.29
C LEU A 21 -11.05 -7.84 -10.88
N ALA A 22 -10.06 -7.73 -11.77
CA ALA A 22 -8.83 -6.99 -11.48
C ALA A 22 -9.10 -5.50 -11.26
N GLY A 23 -9.93 -4.88 -12.10
CA GLY A 23 -10.34 -3.49 -11.97
C GLY A 23 -11.06 -3.23 -10.64
N ASP A 24 -11.96 -4.12 -10.23
CA ASP A 24 -12.66 -4.05 -8.95
C ASP A 24 -11.71 -4.17 -7.76
N VAL A 25 -10.79 -5.14 -7.79
CA VAL A 25 -9.78 -5.31 -6.73
C VAL A 25 -8.89 -4.06 -6.61
N CYS A 26 -8.37 -3.55 -7.73
CA CYS A 26 -7.54 -2.35 -7.74
C CYS A 26 -8.30 -1.11 -7.27
N ARG A 27 -9.55 -0.91 -7.71
CA ARG A 27 -10.38 0.23 -7.30
C ARG A 27 -10.61 0.25 -5.80
N VAL A 28 -10.72 -0.92 -5.18
CA VAL A 28 -11.00 -1.03 -3.75
C VAL A 28 -9.71 -0.94 -2.91
N LEU A 29 -8.58 -1.46 -3.38
CA LEU A 29 -7.31 -1.45 -2.64
C LEU A 29 -6.52 -0.15 -2.78
N VAL A 30 -6.54 0.46 -3.96
CA VAL A 30 -5.72 1.63 -4.32
C VAL A 30 -6.51 2.69 -5.11
N GLY A 31 -7.83 2.71 -4.88
CA GLY A 31 -8.70 3.81 -5.34
C GLY A 31 -8.34 5.13 -4.65
N ALA A 32 -8.89 6.24 -5.14
CA ALA A 32 -8.67 7.54 -4.49
C ALA A 32 -9.14 7.50 -3.03
N GLU A 33 -8.30 8.01 -2.14
CA GLU A 33 -8.55 8.06 -0.69
C GLU A 33 -8.46 9.51 -0.23
N GLU A 34 -9.48 9.98 0.48
CA GLU A 34 -9.51 11.35 1.01
C GLU A 34 -8.35 11.56 1.98
N GLY A 35 -7.62 12.67 1.81
CA GLY A 35 -6.47 13.01 2.65
C GLY A 35 -5.14 12.36 2.24
N VAL A 36 -5.12 11.50 1.21
CA VAL A 36 -3.87 10.97 0.65
C VAL A 36 -3.53 11.71 -0.64
N ALA A 37 -2.26 12.16 -0.77
CA ALA A 37 -1.81 12.86 -1.97
C ALA A 37 -1.93 11.99 -3.23
N GLU A 38 -2.42 12.57 -4.33
CA GLU A 38 -2.66 11.84 -5.58
C GLU A 38 -1.38 11.23 -6.16
N GLU A 39 -0.22 11.86 -5.97
CA GLU A 39 1.07 11.30 -6.37
C GLU A 39 1.41 10.03 -5.60
N THR A 40 1.13 10.02 -4.29
CA THR A 40 1.28 8.83 -3.45
C THR A 40 0.36 7.71 -3.93
N MET A 41 -0.90 8.05 -4.23
CA MET A 41 -1.87 7.08 -4.74
C MET A 41 -1.52 6.57 -6.14
N ARG A 42 -0.96 7.41 -7.01
CA ARG A 42 -0.46 7.00 -8.31
C ARG A 42 0.68 5.99 -8.18
N ARG A 43 1.63 6.19 -7.24
CA ARG A 43 2.68 5.21 -6.95
C ARG A 43 2.13 3.94 -6.29
N ALA A 44 1.15 4.08 -5.39
CA ALA A 44 0.46 2.93 -4.79
C ALA A 44 -0.16 2.03 -5.88
N ARG A 45 -0.84 2.64 -6.86
CA ARG A 45 -1.39 1.96 -8.05
C ARG A 45 -0.31 1.29 -8.88
N ALA A 46 0.78 1.98 -9.18
CA ALA A 46 1.89 1.43 -9.96
C ALA A 46 2.57 0.22 -9.26
N MET A 47 2.56 0.17 -7.93
CA MET A 47 3.12 -0.92 -7.12
C MET A 47 2.07 -1.96 -6.70
N THR A 48 0.89 -1.93 -7.32
CA THR A 48 -0.21 -2.89 -7.08
C THR A 48 -0.44 -3.69 -8.34
N HIS A 49 -0.24 -4.99 -8.25
CA HIS A 49 -0.31 -5.90 -9.38
C HIS A 49 -1.38 -6.95 -9.11
N VAL A 50 -2.21 -7.22 -10.12
CA VAL A 50 -3.17 -8.32 -10.13
C VAL A 50 -2.82 -9.21 -11.32
N GLY A 51 -2.53 -10.47 -11.05
CA GLY A 51 -2.25 -11.50 -12.03
C GLY A 51 -3.21 -12.66 -11.91
N PHE A 52 -3.47 -13.33 -13.02
CA PHE A 52 -4.29 -14.54 -13.06
C PHE A 52 -3.40 -15.75 -13.37
N ARG A 53 -3.61 -16.83 -12.62
CA ARG A 53 -2.96 -18.10 -12.87
C ARG A 53 -4.01 -19.16 -13.17
N GLU A 54 -4.03 -19.63 -14.40
CA GLU A 54 -4.91 -20.73 -14.81
C GLU A 54 -4.30 -22.08 -14.41
N LEU A 55 -5.11 -22.91 -13.76
CA LEU A 55 -4.75 -24.25 -13.33
C LEU A 55 -5.40 -25.29 -14.25
N ASP A 56 -4.63 -26.27 -14.71
CA ASP A 56 -5.09 -27.29 -15.67
C ASP A 56 -6.16 -28.24 -15.09
N SER A 57 -6.17 -28.42 -13.77
CA SER A 57 -7.15 -29.26 -13.07
C SER A 57 -7.51 -28.69 -11.71
N TRP A 58 -8.74 -28.89 -11.28
CA TRP A 58 -9.21 -28.51 -9.95
C TRP A 58 -10.14 -29.59 -9.38
N THR A 59 -9.79 -30.12 -8.21
CA THR A 59 -10.55 -31.16 -7.50
C THR A 59 -10.69 -30.77 -6.03
N THR A 60 -11.91 -30.83 -5.51
CA THR A 60 -12.22 -30.68 -4.08
C THR A 60 -12.51 -32.06 -3.48
N GLY A 61 -12.78 -32.10 -2.16
CA GLY A 61 -13.24 -33.33 -1.51
C GLY A 61 -14.56 -33.88 -2.09
N ASP A 62 -15.36 -33.04 -2.75
CA ASP A 62 -16.63 -33.39 -3.39
C ASP A 62 -16.48 -33.77 -4.88
N GLY A 63 -15.24 -33.76 -5.39
CA GLY A 63 -14.93 -34.17 -6.76
C GLY A 63 -14.35 -33.04 -7.64
N PRO A 64 -14.14 -33.33 -8.94
CA PRO A 64 -13.55 -32.38 -9.87
C PRO A 64 -14.54 -31.26 -10.22
N TRP A 65 -14.03 -30.03 -10.35
CA TRP A 65 -14.78 -28.92 -10.95
C TRP A 65 -15.07 -29.22 -12.42
N ARG A 66 -16.26 -28.82 -12.90
CA ARG A 66 -16.66 -28.99 -14.31
C ARG A 66 -16.85 -27.64 -14.99
N PRO A 67 -16.48 -27.50 -16.27
CA PRO A 67 -16.81 -26.32 -17.05
C PRO A 67 -18.31 -26.01 -17.00
N GLY A 68 -18.64 -24.75 -16.70
CA GLY A 68 -20.02 -24.28 -16.50
C GLY A 68 -20.44 -24.17 -15.03
N ASP A 69 -19.77 -24.88 -14.11
CA ASP A 69 -19.98 -24.70 -12.67
C ASP A 69 -19.32 -23.41 -12.18
N VAL A 70 -19.80 -22.86 -11.05
CA VAL A 70 -19.20 -21.68 -10.42
C VAL A 70 -17.72 -21.94 -10.12
N PRO A 71 -16.79 -21.18 -10.73
CA PRO A 71 -15.38 -21.52 -10.71
C PRO A 71 -14.81 -21.26 -9.33
N PRO A 72 -14.15 -22.24 -8.68
CA PRO A 72 -13.46 -21.99 -7.43
C PRO A 72 -12.30 -21.01 -7.65
N LEU A 73 -12.06 -20.13 -6.68
CA LEU A 73 -11.02 -19.11 -6.73
C LEU A 73 -10.09 -19.24 -5.53
N TRP A 74 -8.79 -19.18 -5.78
CA TRP A 74 -7.78 -19.05 -4.74
C TRP A 74 -6.99 -17.76 -4.98
N VAL A 75 -7.22 -16.78 -4.10
CA VAL A 75 -6.57 -15.48 -4.14
C VAL A 75 -5.46 -15.43 -3.10
N THR A 76 -4.26 -15.06 -3.51
CA THR A 76 -3.14 -14.78 -2.61
C THR A 76 -2.72 -13.33 -2.76
N LEU A 77 -2.72 -12.59 -1.66
CA LEU A 77 -2.25 -11.22 -1.59
C LEU A 77 -0.94 -11.20 -0.81
N THR A 78 0.13 -10.75 -1.46
CA THR A 78 1.44 -10.58 -0.86
C THR A 78 1.64 -9.12 -0.47
N VAL A 79 1.99 -8.91 0.79
CA VAL A 79 2.24 -7.60 1.42
C VAL A 79 3.52 -7.65 2.26
N PRO A 80 4.10 -6.52 2.68
CA PRO A 80 5.10 -6.51 3.76
C PRO A 80 4.53 -7.14 5.05
N GLU A 81 5.34 -7.93 5.76
CA GLU A 81 4.91 -8.64 6.98
C GLU A 81 4.38 -7.67 8.05
N ALA A 82 5.02 -6.51 8.19
CA ALA A 82 4.59 -5.46 9.13
C ALA A 82 3.14 -5.00 8.90
N TRP A 83 2.62 -5.08 7.67
CA TRP A 83 1.26 -4.66 7.34
C TRP A 83 0.25 -5.81 7.44
N ARG A 84 0.71 -7.07 7.44
CA ARG A 84 -0.13 -8.25 7.24
C ARG A 84 -1.28 -8.32 8.24
N ALA A 85 -0.99 -8.18 9.52
CA ALA A 85 -2.00 -8.35 10.57
C ALA A 85 -3.14 -7.31 10.47
N GLU A 86 -2.78 -6.04 10.28
CA GLU A 86 -3.74 -4.94 10.14
C GLU A 86 -4.53 -5.01 8.83
N MET A 87 -3.84 -5.29 7.72
CA MET A 87 -4.45 -5.31 6.39
C MET A 87 -5.31 -6.56 6.14
N SER A 88 -5.10 -7.65 6.88
CA SER A 88 -5.76 -8.93 6.61
C SER A 88 -7.28 -8.82 6.58
N ARG A 89 -7.88 -8.22 7.62
CA ARG A 89 -9.35 -8.11 7.70
C ARG A 89 -9.91 -7.29 6.55
N THR A 90 -9.30 -6.14 6.30
CA THR A 90 -9.75 -5.17 5.29
C THR A 90 -9.63 -5.77 3.89
N THR A 91 -8.44 -6.26 3.52
CA THR A 91 -8.16 -6.84 2.20
C THR A 91 -9.02 -8.07 1.90
N VAL A 92 -9.21 -8.98 2.87
CA VAL A 92 -10.12 -10.14 2.71
C VAL A 92 -11.55 -9.68 2.43
N GLY A 93 -12.04 -8.67 3.16
CA GLY A 93 -13.38 -8.10 2.93
C GLY A 93 -13.53 -7.48 1.54
N MET A 94 -12.49 -6.78 1.07
CA MET A 94 -12.45 -6.12 -0.22
C MET A 94 -12.47 -7.12 -1.39
N VAL A 95 -11.58 -8.11 -1.36
CA VAL A 95 -11.53 -9.19 -2.38
C VAL A 95 -12.84 -9.97 -2.40
N ARG A 96 -13.40 -10.30 -1.22
CA ARG A 96 -14.71 -10.95 -1.13
C ARG A 96 -15.81 -10.10 -1.80
N ARG A 97 -15.76 -8.77 -1.67
CA ARG A 97 -16.74 -7.87 -2.30
C ARG A 97 -16.61 -7.86 -3.83
N ALA A 98 -15.38 -7.86 -4.34
CA ALA A 98 -15.09 -7.92 -5.78
C ALA A 98 -15.58 -9.24 -6.39
N VAL A 99 -15.22 -10.38 -5.78
CA VAL A 99 -15.70 -11.71 -6.22
C VAL A 99 -17.23 -11.79 -6.17
N ARG A 100 -17.88 -11.24 -5.13
CA ARG A 100 -19.34 -11.19 -5.08
C ARG A 100 -19.97 -10.35 -6.20
N ARG A 101 -19.25 -9.37 -6.76
CA ARG A 101 -19.76 -8.62 -7.91
C ARG A 101 -19.73 -9.48 -9.16
N LEU A 102 -18.61 -10.17 -9.40
CA LEU A 102 -18.49 -11.15 -10.47
C LEU A 102 -19.56 -12.24 -10.35
N ASP A 103 -19.78 -12.77 -9.14
CA ASP A 103 -20.84 -13.76 -8.92
C ASP A 103 -22.22 -13.21 -9.32
N ARG A 104 -22.50 -11.92 -9.05
CA ARG A 104 -23.77 -11.29 -9.44
C ARG A 104 -23.88 -11.06 -10.95
N SER A 105 -22.79 -10.71 -11.65
CA SER A 105 -22.84 -10.49 -13.11
C SER A 105 -23.16 -11.78 -13.86
N HIS A 106 -22.76 -12.93 -13.33
CA HIS A 106 -23.07 -14.26 -13.88
C HIS A 106 -24.28 -14.97 -13.26
N GLY A 107 -24.92 -14.39 -12.25
CA GLY A 107 -25.99 -15.06 -11.50
C GLY A 107 -25.53 -16.28 -10.68
N TRP A 108 -24.24 -16.37 -10.40
CA TRP A 108 -23.64 -17.45 -9.63
C TRP A 108 -23.99 -17.36 -8.14
N ARG A 109 -24.24 -18.53 -7.54
CA ARG A 109 -24.29 -18.70 -6.09
C ARG A 109 -23.11 -19.55 -5.66
N ARG A 110 -22.00 -18.88 -5.34
CA ARG A 110 -20.74 -19.52 -4.98
C ARG A 110 -20.89 -20.42 -3.74
N PRO A 111 -20.55 -21.72 -3.83
CA PRO A 111 -20.56 -22.62 -2.69
C PRO A 111 -19.55 -22.22 -1.61
N GLU A 112 -19.77 -22.69 -0.39
CA GLU A 112 -18.76 -22.62 0.66
C GLU A 112 -17.51 -23.40 0.24
N GLY A 113 -16.32 -22.91 0.59
CA GLY A 113 -15.05 -23.52 0.18
C GLY A 113 -14.62 -23.26 -1.27
N HIS A 114 -15.40 -22.54 -2.08
CA HIS A 114 -15.04 -22.15 -3.47
C HIS A 114 -14.37 -20.76 -3.56
N LEU A 115 -14.04 -20.14 -2.42
CA LEU A 115 -13.26 -18.90 -2.37
C LEU A 115 -12.29 -18.98 -1.20
N TRP A 116 -11.01 -19.01 -1.51
CA TRP A 116 -9.91 -18.91 -0.54
C TRP A 116 -9.19 -17.60 -0.76
N ILE A 117 -8.95 -16.86 0.32
CA ILE A 117 -8.23 -15.58 0.29
C ILE A 117 -7.15 -15.62 1.35
N ASN A 118 -5.90 -15.65 0.90
CA ASN A 118 -4.72 -15.69 1.76
C ASN A 118 -4.01 -14.34 1.72
N VAL A 119 -3.62 -13.84 2.90
CA VAL A 119 -2.76 -12.66 3.02
C VAL A 119 -1.41 -13.13 3.55
N VAL A 120 -0.40 -13.05 2.70
CA VAL A 120 0.96 -13.53 2.96
C VAL A 120 1.87 -12.33 3.14
N GLY A 121 2.64 -12.34 4.22
CA GLY A 121 3.55 -11.28 4.56
C GLY A 121 4.99 -11.65 4.22
N ILE A 122 5.71 -10.69 3.67
CA ILE A 122 7.12 -10.83 3.32
C ILE A 122 7.95 -10.10 4.35
N ALA A 123 8.89 -10.82 4.96
CA ALA A 123 9.80 -10.26 5.95
C ALA A 123 10.70 -9.18 5.31
N ASP A 124 11.09 -8.21 6.13
CA ASP A 124 12.07 -7.20 5.74
C ASP A 124 13.37 -7.84 5.26
N GLY A 125 13.99 -7.24 4.23
CA GLY A 125 15.13 -7.83 3.55
C GLY A 125 14.78 -8.96 2.58
N SER A 126 13.51 -9.35 2.44
CA SER A 126 13.03 -10.29 1.41
C SER A 126 12.15 -9.61 0.36
N ILE A 127 12.00 -8.29 0.40
CA ILE A 127 11.26 -7.50 -0.57
C ILE A 127 12.25 -6.95 -1.60
N GLY A 128 12.22 -7.43 -2.85
CA GLY A 128 13.05 -6.89 -3.92
C GLY A 128 12.48 -5.58 -4.47
N MET A 129 13.24 -4.49 -4.39
CA MET A 129 12.87 -3.19 -4.98
C MET A 129 14.06 -2.61 -5.74
N ASP A 130 13.92 -2.45 -7.06
CA ASP A 130 14.96 -1.92 -7.96
C ASP A 130 16.33 -2.58 -7.80
N GLY A 131 16.34 -3.91 -7.70
CA GLY A 131 17.57 -4.71 -7.62
C GLY A 131 18.22 -4.77 -6.24
N LYS A 132 17.58 -4.25 -5.19
CA LYS A 132 18.04 -4.38 -3.81
C LYS A 132 16.96 -4.96 -2.89
N PRO A 133 17.33 -5.76 -1.88
CA PRO A 133 16.42 -6.10 -0.79
C PRO A 133 16.02 -4.83 -0.03
N GLY A 134 14.79 -4.79 0.45
CA GLY A 134 14.27 -3.66 1.22
C GLY A 134 13.23 -4.03 2.26
N THR A 135 12.69 -3.01 2.91
CA THR A 135 11.79 -3.12 4.08
C THR A 135 10.39 -2.58 3.80
N ALA A 136 9.45 -2.85 4.70
CA ALA A 136 8.12 -2.25 4.69
C ALA A 136 8.18 -0.70 4.67
N ASP A 137 9.07 -0.10 5.47
CA ASP A 137 9.21 1.36 5.55
C ASP A 137 9.76 1.97 4.25
N GLU A 138 10.69 1.27 3.60
CA GLU A 138 11.21 1.69 2.30
C GLU A 138 10.15 1.60 1.19
N VAL A 139 9.24 0.62 1.26
CA VAL A 139 8.06 0.58 0.37
C VAL A 139 7.21 1.84 0.56
N VAL A 140 6.91 2.23 1.81
CA VAL A 140 6.17 3.49 2.09
C VAL A 140 6.95 4.71 1.59
N GLY A 141 8.27 4.73 1.84
CA GLY A 141 9.16 5.79 1.40
C GLY A 141 9.12 5.99 -0.11
N ARG A 142 9.15 4.91 -0.88
CA ARG A 142 9.03 4.96 -2.34
C ARG A 142 7.65 5.41 -2.79
N MET A 143 6.57 4.94 -2.14
CA MET A 143 5.21 5.38 -2.44
C MET A 143 5.04 6.89 -2.23
N THR A 144 5.66 7.45 -1.19
CA THR A 144 5.50 8.86 -0.80
C THR A 144 6.59 9.80 -1.32
N ALA A 145 7.59 9.29 -2.05
CA ALA A 145 8.79 10.07 -2.40
C ALA A 145 8.48 11.38 -3.14
N GLU A 146 7.53 11.37 -4.08
CA GLU A 146 7.17 12.58 -4.82
C GLU A 146 6.38 13.58 -3.99
N TYR A 147 5.51 13.09 -3.10
CA TYR A 147 4.85 13.94 -2.13
C TYR A 147 5.88 14.62 -1.22
N ARG A 148 6.89 13.88 -0.74
CA ARG A 148 7.98 14.42 0.09
C ARG A 148 8.77 15.48 -0.66
N VAL A 149 9.22 15.20 -1.90
CA VAL A 149 9.92 16.19 -2.75
C VAL A 149 9.06 17.44 -2.98
N ARG A 150 7.75 17.29 -3.23
CA ARG A 150 6.85 18.43 -3.39
C ARG A 150 6.66 19.19 -2.08
N THR A 151 6.63 18.52 -0.94
CA THR A 151 6.49 19.16 0.38
C THR A 151 7.76 19.93 0.73
N ASP A 152 8.94 19.33 0.49
CA ASP A 152 10.24 19.99 0.57
C ASP A 152 10.35 21.16 -0.43
N ALA A 153 9.76 21.05 -1.62
CA ALA A 153 9.69 22.15 -2.59
C ALA A 153 8.64 23.20 -2.23
N ALA A 154 7.57 22.83 -1.51
CA ALA A 154 6.61 23.77 -0.95
C ALA A 154 7.21 24.55 0.23
N GLU A 155 8.13 23.94 0.98
CA GLU A 155 9.04 24.68 1.87
C GLU A 155 9.89 25.71 1.10
N ALA A 156 10.28 25.42 -0.14
CA ALA A 156 11.04 26.37 -0.99
C ALA A 156 10.21 27.56 -1.53
N GLY A 157 8.87 27.52 -1.38
CA GLY A 157 7.98 28.65 -1.66
C GLY A 157 7.70 29.54 -0.43
N LEU A 158 8.32 29.23 0.70
CA LEU A 158 8.14 30.02 1.92
C LEU A 158 8.86 31.37 1.80
N PRO A 159 8.28 32.44 2.39
CA PRO A 159 8.97 33.71 2.51
C PRO A 159 10.36 33.52 3.12
N GLU A 160 11.34 34.29 2.66
CA GLU A 160 12.72 34.19 3.14
C GLU A 160 12.78 34.18 4.68
N GLY A 161 13.46 33.17 5.22
CA GLY A 161 13.54 32.95 6.67
C GLY A 161 12.32 32.25 7.27
N VAL A 162 11.53 31.50 6.51
CA VAL A 162 10.47 30.61 7.04
C VAL A 162 10.72 29.17 6.58
N THR A 163 10.59 28.21 7.49
CA THR A 163 10.71 26.76 7.26
C THR A 163 9.49 26.05 7.84
N VAL A 164 9.34 24.74 7.62
CA VAL A 164 8.29 23.92 8.24
C VAL A 164 8.92 23.04 9.31
N ASP A 165 8.26 22.96 10.48
CA ASP A 165 8.66 22.04 11.53
C ASP A 165 8.41 20.59 11.07
N PRO A 166 9.46 19.75 10.92
CA PRO A 166 9.33 18.40 10.36
C PRO A 166 8.54 17.44 11.27
N MET A 167 8.31 17.81 12.53
CA MET A 167 7.52 16.99 13.46
C MET A 167 6.02 17.27 13.39
N CYS A 168 5.62 18.51 13.12
CA CYS A 168 4.21 18.91 13.23
C CYS A 168 3.65 19.69 12.03
N GLY A 169 4.47 20.06 11.06
CA GLY A 169 4.04 20.78 9.85
C GLY A 169 3.82 22.28 10.05
N MET A 170 4.19 22.86 11.19
CA MET A 170 3.97 24.28 11.46
C MET A 170 5.02 25.16 10.77
N HIS A 171 4.60 26.28 10.18
CA HIS A 171 5.54 27.27 9.65
C HIS A 171 6.31 27.96 10.79
N VAL A 172 7.63 27.93 10.73
CA VAL A 172 8.55 28.52 11.71
C VAL A 172 9.37 29.59 11.03
N ARG A 173 9.31 30.82 11.55
CA ARG A 173 10.20 31.90 11.09
C ARG A 173 11.58 31.74 11.72
N LEU A 174 12.57 31.44 10.91
CA LEU A 174 13.99 31.43 11.27
C LEU A 174 14.43 32.87 11.59
N GLY A 175 15.10 33.02 12.74
CA GLY A 175 15.51 34.32 13.25
C GLY A 175 16.03 34.22 14.69
N ARG A 176 16.29 35.37 15.31
CA ARG A 176 16.78 35.43 16.68
C ARG A 176 15.76 34.80 17.64
N GLY A 177 16.15 33.71 18.29
CA GLY A 177 15.30 32.98 19.24
C GLY A 177 14.47 31.83 18.64
N ALA A 178 14.61 31.57 17.33
CA ALA A 178 14.03 30.37 16.72
C ALA A 178 14.64 29.11 17.35
N VAL A 179 13.80 28.09 17.56
CA VAL A 179 14.28 26.78 18.01
C VAL A 179 14.76 26.03 16.77
N THR A 180 16.06 25.76 16.67
CA THR A 180 16.65 25.09 15.49
C THR A 180 17.51 23.89 15.87
N LEU A 181 17.79 23.03 14.88
CA LEU A 181 18.70 21.89 14.96
C LEU A 181 19.38 21.70 13.60
N GLU A 182 20.68 21.41 13.60
CA GLU A 182 21.39 20.98 12.39
C GLU A 182 21.28 19.46 12.22
N HIS A 183 20.83 19.01 11.05
CA HIS A 183 20.81 17.60 10.69
C HIS A 183 21.07 17.44 9.19
N GLU A 184 21.98 16.53 8.83
CA GLU A 184 22.34 16.26 7.42
C GLU A 184 22.75 17.51 6.62
N GLY A 185 23.40 18.47 7.29
CA GLY A 185 23.86 19.72 6.67
C GLY A 185 22.74 20.75 6.41
N ARG A 186 21.54 20.55 6.98
CA ARG A 186 20.41 21.48 6.92
C ARG A 186 20.06 22.03 8.31
N THR A 187 19.79 23.33 8.38
CA THR A 187 19.16 23.98 9.54
C THR A 187 17.66 23.72 9.52
N LEU A 188 17.19 22.91 10.46
CA LEU A 188 15.76 22.65 10.69
C LEU A 188 15.21 23.64 11.71
N GLY A 189 14.00 24.17 11.48
CA GLY A 189 13.28 25.02 12.43
C GLY A 189 12.15 24.27 13.13
N PHE A 190 11.92 24.56 14.41
CA PHE A 190 10.89 23.91 15.22
C PHE A 190 10.01 24.96 15.89
N CYS A 191 8.71 24.65 15.98
CA CYS A 191 7.73 25.52 16.64
C CYS A 191 7.94 25.61 18.15
N ALA A 192 8.54 24.58 18.74
CA ALA A 192 8.80 24.47 20.17
C ALA A 192 10.03 23.59 20.46
N LYS A 193 10.65 23.79 21.62
CA LYS A 193 11.77 22.96 22.13
C LYS A 193 11.39 21.47 22.16
N ASN A 194 10.13 21.17 22.45
CA ASN A 194 9.56 19.84 22.58
C ASN A 194 9.62 19.10 21.23
N CYS A 195 9.25 19.77 20.13
CA CYS A 195 9.31 19.21 18.77
C CYS A 195 10.77 18.95 18.37
N ARG A 196 11.69 19.89 18.64
CA ARG A 196 13.13 19.68 18.43
C ARG A 196 13.65 18.46 19.18
N ALA A 197 13.29 18.32 20.46
CA ALA A 197 13.74 17.21 21.30
C ALA A 197 13.17 15.86 20.83
N ALA A 198 11.91 15.83 20.36
CA ALA A 198 11.31 14.63 19.79
C ALA A 198 11.99 14.22 18.49
N TYR A 199 12.25 15.18 17.59
CA TYR A 199 12.98 14.94 16.35
C TYR A 199 14.38 14.38 16.61
N ALA A 200 15.13 15.02 17.53
CA ALA A 200 16.48 14.58 17.89
C ALA A 200 16.50 13.14 18.41
N ARG A 201 15.56 12.75 19.28
CA ARG A 201 15.47 11.36 19.75
C ARG A 201 15.15 10.36 18.64
N ALA A 202 14.24 10.71 17.73
CA ALA A 202 13.86 9.84 16.61
C ALA A 202 15.02 9.60 15.62
N HIS A 203 15.96 10.55 15.51
CA HIS A 203 17.08 10.50 14.57
C HIS A 203 18.44 10.24 15.25
N GLY A 204 18.44 9.82 16.53
CA GLY A 204 19.67 9.51 17.27
C GLY A 204 20.59 10.71 17.51
N LEU A 205 20.06 11.93 17.51
CA LEU A 205 20.82 13.17 17.68
C LEU A 205 20.85 13.62 19.15
N PRO A 206 21.88 14.37 19.58
CA PRO A 206 21.91 14.98 20.91
C PRO A 206 20.72 15.94 21.12
N VAL A 207 20.02 15.82 22.25
CA VAL A 207 18.91 16.72 22.60
C VAL A 207 19.48 17.99 23.24
N PRO A 208 19.39 19.16 22.60
CA PRO A 208 19.90 20.40 23.19
C PRO A 208 18.93 20.92 24.27
N ALA A 209 19.48 21.54 25.33
CA ALA A 209 18.72 22.16 26.41
C ALA A 209 17.78 23.31 25.96
#